data_AF-A0A1I6I8T5-F1
#
_entry.id   AF-A0A1I6I8T5-F1
#
_cell.length_a   1.000
_cell.length_b   1.000
_cell.length_c   1.000
_cell.angle_alpha   90.00
_cell.angle_beta   90.00
_cell.angle_gamma   90.00
#
_symmetry.space_group_name_H-M   'P 1'
#
loop_
_entity.id
_entity.type
_entity.pdbx_description
1 polymer ?
#
loop_
_entity_poly.entity_id
_entity_poly.type
_entity_poly.pdbx_seq_one_letter_code
_entity_poly.pdbx_strand_id
1 'polypeptide(L)'
;MFKLLREDVQCVFSRDPAARNLWDVLTTYPGVHAIIWYRVAHWLWQKGLKWLARWLATVARWFTGVEIHPAASIGRRVFIDHGMGVVIGETAEVGDDCTLYHGVTLGGTSWQEGKRHPTLGERVVVGAGAKILGPIMIGDDARIGSNAVVVKNVPGSKTVVGIPGRVVKKKSDAEHKRAKMAEKIGFDAYGITANGDDPIEKAIYSLLDHIQAQDEKIALLSHQVQKLGGEAVDLAMPDLAEAVLEPDDPEQASHLKTKDYNS
;
A
#
# COMPACT_ATOMS: atom_id res chain seq x y z
N MET A 1 27.89 12.28 16.20
CA MET A 1 26.58 12.86 16.51
C MET A 1 26.31 14.13 15.71
N PHE A 2 27.10 15.20 15.87
CA PHE A 2 26.89 16.46 15.12
C PHE A 2 26.88 16.32 13.59
N LYS A 3 27.75 15.48 13.02
CA LYS A 3 27.75 15.18 11.57
C LYS A 3 26.44 14.53 11.10
N LEU A 4 25.91 13.59 11.89
CA LEU A 4 24.63 12.91 11.60
C LEU A 4 23.46 13.90 11.62
N LEU A 5 23.41 14.75 12.66
CA LEU A 5 22.37 15.78 12.79
C LEU A 5 22.37 16.75 11.60
N ARG A 6 23.57 17.16 11.15
CA ARG A 6 23.69 18.02 9.97
C ARG A 6 23.16 17.34 8.71
N GLU A 7 23.47 16.06 8.52
CA GLU A 7 22.98 15.28 7.39
C GLU A 7 21.46 15.07 7.44
N ASP A 8 20.90 14.77 8.61
CA ASP A 8 19.47 14.56 8.81
C ASP A 8 18.67 15.84 8.49
N VAL A 9 19.18 17.02 8.85
CA VAL A 9 18.57 18.32 8.51
C VAL A 9 18.75 18.67 7.03
N GLN A 10 19.93 18.41 6.46
CA GLN A 10 20.18 18.69 5.03
C GLN A 10 19.35 17.82 4.10
N CYS A 11 19.01 16.59 4.50
CA CYS A 11 18.16 15.68 3.74
C CYS A 11 16.75 16.26 3.49
N VAL A 12 16.22 17.06 4.42
CA VAL A 12 14.89 17.67 4.28
C VAL A 12 14.84 18.60 3.05
N PHE A 13 15.86 19.45 2.87
CA PHE A 13 15.90 20.41 1.77
C PHE A 13 15.97 19.76 0.38
N SER A 14 16.47 18.52 0.28
CA SER A 14 16.54 17.83 -1.01
C SER A 14 15.28 17.02 -1.33
N ARG A 15 14.40 16.78 -0.34
CA ARG A 15 13.25 15.88 -0.48
C ARG A 15 11.90 16.55 -0.28
N ASP A 16 11.85 17.66 0.44
CA ASP A 16 10.61 18.41 0.67
C ASP A 16 10.67 19.82 0.04
N PRO A 17 9.88 20.07 -1.02
CA PRO A 17 9.76 21.40 -1.62
C PRO A 17 9.23 22.49 -0.67
N ALA A 18 8.57 22.13 0.42
CA ALA A 18 8.04 23.08 1.41
C ALA A 18 9.12 23.62 2.37
N ALA A 19 10.31 23.01 2.40
CA ALA A 19 11.40 23.39 3.29
C ALA A 19 12.09 24.69 2.80
N ARG A 20 11.63 25.83 3.31
CA ARG A 20 12.09 27.16 2.86
C ARG A 20 13.44 27.57 3.43
N ASN A 21 13.71 27.30 4.70
CA ASN A 21 14.94 27.69 5.38
C ASN A 21 15.24 26.82 6.62
N LEU A 22 16.46 26.91 7.15
CA LEU A 22 16.94 26.09 8.28
C LEU A 22 16.13 26.32 9.56
N TRP A 23 15.69 27.56 9.81
CA TRP A 23 14.88 27.88 10.96
C TRP A 23 13.51 27.21 10.89
N ASP A 24 12.87 27.20 9.73
CA ASP A 24 11.61 26.49 9.48
C ASP A 24 11.79 25.00 9.78
N VAL A 25 12.76 24.34 9.12
CA VAL A 25 13.04 22.91 9.32
C VAL A 25 13.34 22.56 10.78
N LEU A 26 14.15 23.37 11.48
CA LEU A 26 14.49 23.10 12.87
C LEU A 26 13.37 23.39 13.86
N THR A 27 12.34 24.17 13.50
CA THR A 27 11.26 24.55 14.44
C THR A 27 9.92 23.90 14.13
N THR A 28 9.67 23.51 12.89
CA THR A 28 8.35 23.06 12.44
C THR A 28 8.31 21.61 11.92
N TYR A 29 9.45 20.93 11.77
CA TYR A 29 9.48 19.55 11.23
C TYR A 29 9.53 18.48 12.33
N PRO A 30 8.39 17.86 12.69
CA PRO A 30 8.34 16.87 13.76
C PRO A 30 9.17 15.62 13.45
N GLY A 31 9.31 15.25 12.17
CA GLY A 31 10.14 14.12 11.76
C GLY A 31 11.63 14.35 12.04
N VAL A 32 12.14 15.56 11.83
CA VAL A 32 13.52 15.93 12.19
C VAL A 32 13.68 15.86 13.70
N HIS A 33 12.76 16.47 14.46
CA HIS A 33 12.80 16.42 15.92
C HIS A 33 12.81 14.98 16.44
N ALA A 34 11.98 14.10 15.89
CA ALA A 34 11.91 12.70 16.28
C ALA A 34 13.24 11.97 16.07
N ILE A 35 13.90 12.18 14.92
CA ILE A 35 15.22 11.61 14.66
C ILE A 35 16.26 12.14 15.65
N ILE A 36 16.30 13.46 15.92
CA ILE A 36 17.24 14.05 16.88
C ILE A 36 17.09 13.41 18.26
N TRP A 37 15.85 13.33 18.76
CA TRP A 37 15.55 12.74 20.07
C TRP A 37 15.88 11.25 20.10
N TYR A 38 15.56 10.52 19.03
CA TYR A 38 15.96 9.12 18.88
C TYR A 38 17.48 8.95 18.96
N ARG A 39 18.29 9.78 18.32
CA ARG A 39 19.77 9.66 18.37
C ARG A 39 20.28 9.75 19.80
N VAL A 40 19.71 10.65 20.61
CA VAL A 40 20.06 10.80 22.04
C VAL A 40 19.56 9.60 22.84
N ALA A 41 18.31 9.17 22.63
CA ALA A 41 17.73 8.00 23.30
C ALA A 41 18.50 6.71 22.98
N HIS A 42 18.88 6.52 21.71
CA HIS A 42 19.69 5.40 21.25
C HIS A 42 21.07 5.42 21.89
N TRP A 43 21.73 6.59 21.98
CA TRP A 43 23.00 6.72 22.68
C TRP A 43 22.88 6.33 24.16
N LEU A 44 21.84 6.79 24.86
CA LEU A 44 21.55 6.40 26.25
C LEU A 44 21.33 4.89 26.40
N TRP A 45 20.59 4.30 25.44
CA TRP A 45 20.34 2.86 25.40
C TRP A 45 21.63 2.05 25.29
N GLN A 46 22.54 2.46 24.39
CA GLN A 46 23.85 1.82 24.21
C GLN A 46 24.77 1.98 25.44
N LYS A 47 24.55 3.01 26.27
CA LYS A 47 25.26 3.20 27.55
C LYS A 47 24.65 2.41 28.72
N GLY A 48 23.61 1.61 28.48
CA GLY A 48 22.94 0.83 29.51
C GLY A 48 21.89 1.60 30.32
N LEU A 49 21.68 2.89 30.06
CA LEU A 49 20.67 3.73 30.70
C LEU A 49 19.28 3.50 30.08
N LYS A 50 18.84 2.22 30.07
CA LYS A 50 17.66 1.76 29.32
C LYS A 50 16.37 2.46 29.72
N TRP A 51 16.16 2.68 31.02
CA TRP A 51 14.97 3.38 31.50
C TRP A 51 14.92 4.83 31.00
N LEU A 52 16.03 5.55 31.11
CA LEU A 52 16.12 6.94 30.67
C LEU A 52 15.95 7.06 29.15
N ALA A 53 16.52 6.13 28.39
CA ALA A 53 16.31 6.05 26.95
C ALA A 53 14.83 5.85 26.58
N ARG A 54 14.12 4.95 27.26
CA ARG A 54 12.68 4.74 27.04
C ARG A 54 11.85 5.96 27.44
N TRP A 55 12.15 6.56 28.58
CA TRP A 55 11.47 7.76 29.03
C TRP A 55 11.64 8.90 28.03
N LEU A 56 12.86 9.13 27.53
CA LEU A 56 13.12 10.15 26.52
C LEU A 56 12.38 9.87 25.20
N ALA A 57 12.33 8.62 24.75
CA ALA A 57 11.55 8.23 23.58
C ALA A 57 10.04 8.47 23.77
N THR A 58 9.49 8.23 24.97
CA THR A 58 8.09 8.54 25.29
C THR A 58 7.81 10.03 25.24
N VAL A 59 8.72 10.86 25.77
CA VAL A 59 8.58 12.32 25.70
C VAL A 59 8.66 12.78 24.24
N ALA A 60 9.60 12.25 23.44
CA ALA A 60 9.68 12.54 22.01
C ALA A 60 8.37 12.24 21.28
N ARG A 61 7.76 11.09 21.58
CA ARG A 61 6.45 10.67 21.04
C ARG A 61 5.35 11.67 21.36
N TRP A 62 5.30 12.22 22.57
CA TRP A 62 4.28 13.22 22.92
C TRP A 62 4.41 14.53 22.15
N PHE A 63 5.64 14.98 21.87
CA PHE A 63 5.86 16.23 21.14
C PHE A 63 5.79 16.08 19.61
N THR A 64 6.16 14.91 19.08
CA THR A 64 6.32 14.72 17.63
C THR A 64 5.25 13.82 17.00
N GLY A 65 4.53 13.02 17.79
CA GLY A 65 3.63 11.98 17.29
C GLY A 65 4.35 10.79 16.66
N VAL A 66 5.69 10.75 16.69
CA VAL A 66 6.53 9.67 16.15
C VAL A 66 7.03 8.80 17.30
N GLU A 67 6.80 7.50 17.22
CA GLU A 67 7.29 6.53 18.19
C GLU A 67 8.47 5.75 17.60
N ILE A 68 9.65 5.91 18.18
CA ILE A 68 10.86 5.16 17.79
C ILE A 68 11.43 4.49 19.02
N HIS A 69 11.49 3.16 19.02
CA HIS A 69 12.10 2.44 20.13
C HIS A 69 13.62 2.74 20.19
N PRO A 70 14.20 3.03 21.37
CA PRO A 70 15.62 3.39 21.48
C PRO A 70 16.59 2.32 20.97
N ALA A 71 16.20 1.05 21.01
CA ALA A 71 17.03 -0.06 20.51
C ALA A 71 17.01 -0.24 18.99
N ALA A 72 16.07 0.41 18.28
CA ALA A 72 16.00 0.31 16.82
C ALA A 72 17.30 0.83 16.20
N SER A 73 17.64 0.34 15.01
CA SER A 73 18.78 0.82 14.24
C SER A 73 18.29 1.70 13.10
N ILE A 74 18.67 2.97 13.10
CA ILE A 74 18.29 3.92 12.03
C ILE A 74 19.57 4.43 11.34
N GLY A 75 19.62 4.26 10.03
CA GLY A 75 20.69 4.74 9.16
C GLY A 75 20.72 6.26 9.05
N ARG A 76 21.54 6.76 8.12
CA ARG A 76 21.77 8.19 7.90
C ARG A 76 20.74 8.76 6.95
N ARG A 77 20.38 10.05 7.11
CA ARG A 77 19.48 10.77 6.18
C ARG A 77 18.12 10.08 6.03
N VAL A 78 17.65 9.41 7.08
CA VAL A 78 16.30 8.88 7.14
C VAL A 78 15.35 10.04 7.29
N PHE A 79 14.45 10.19 6.30
CA PHE A 79 13.49 11.27 6.25
C PHE A 79 12.13 10.77 6.73
N ILE A 80 11.57 11.42 7.76
CA ILE A 80 10.23 11.16 8.25
C ILE A 80 9.37 12.36 7.88
N ASP A 81 8.46 12.18 6.92
CA ASP A 81 7.61 13.26 6.43
C ASP A 81 6.26 13.28 7.13
N HIS A 82 5.82 14.46 7.57
CA HIS A 82 4.71 14.75 8.48
C HIS A 82 4.76 14.06 9.87
N GLY A 83 5.30 12.85 9.98
CA GLY A 83 5.66 12.13 11.21
C GLY A 83 4.51 11.56 12.04
N MET A 84 3.32 12.17 12.02
CA MET A 84 2.22 11.73 12.89
C MET A 84 1.89 10.25 12.72
N GLY A 85 1.89 9.50 13.82
CA GLY A 85 1.51 8.08 13.84
C GLY A 85 2.55 7.12 13.24
N VAL A 86 3.79 7.58 13.00
CA VAL A 86 4.89 6.68 12.65
C VAL A 86 5.31 5.86 13.87
N VAL A 87 5.44 4.55 13.72
CA VAL A 87 5.82 3.61 14.78
C VAL A 87 6.95 2.70 14.30
N ILE A 88 8.10 2.75 14.98
CA ILE A 88 9.29 1.96 14.68
C ILE A 88 9.66 1.11 15.90
N GLY A 89 9.48 -0.20 15.79
CA GLY A 89 9.66 -1.11 16.92
C GLY A 89 11.11 -1.46 17.27
N GLU A 90 11.27 -2.19 18.38
CA GLU A 90 12.55 -2.43 19.05
C GLU A 90 13.66 -3.00 18.18
N THR A 91 13.35 -4.01 17.38
CA THR A 91 14.33 -4.73 16.55
C THR A 91 14.27 -4.30 15.09
N ALA A 92 13.66 -3.14 14.81
CA ALA A 92 13.58 -2.61 13.46
C ALA A 92 14.95 -2.07 13.03
N GLU A 93 15.27 -2.28 11.76
CA GLU A 93 16.45 -1.71 11.11
C GLU A 93 15.97 -0.89 9.91
N VAL A 94 16.42 0.35 9.81
CA VAL A 94 16.11 1.25 8.70
C VAL A 94 17.41 1.68 8.06
N GLY A 95 17.62 1.34 6.79
CA GLY A 95 18.82 1.69 6.05
C GLY A 95 18.95 3.19 5.75
N ASP A 96 20.10 3.55 5.19
CA ASP A 96 20.40 4.92 4.79
C ASP A 96 19.39 5.43 3.75
N ASP A 97 19.14 6.74 3.77
CA ASP A 97 18.35 7.44 2.77
C ASP A 97 16.88 6.98 2.63
N CYS A 98 16.34 6.22 3.59
CA CYS A 98 14.93 5.85 3.59
C CYS A 98 14.00 7.05 3.77
N THR A 99 12.78 6.96 3.26
CA THR A 99 11.71 7.93 3.48
C THR A 99 10.47 7.24 4.03
N LEU A 100 9.98 7.70 5.18
CA LEU A 100 8.76 7.20 5.83
C LEU A 100 7.74 8.34 5.93
N TYR A 101 6.55 8.15 5.36
CA TYR A 101 5.45 9.10 5.54
C TYR A 101 4.69 8.85 6.85
N HIS A 102 3.77 9.74 7.20
CA HIS A 102 2.90 9.61 8.38
C HIS A 102 2.16 8.27 8.43
N GLY A 103 1.83 7.80 9.64
CA GLY A 103 1.05 6.57 9.86
C GLY A 103 1.75 5.26 9.52
N VAL A 104 3.04 5.30 9.15
CA VAL A 104 3.83 4.10 8.85
C VAL A 104 4.10 3.29 10.10
N THR A 105 3.99 1.96 10.03
CA THR A 105 4.35 1.06 11.13
C THR A 105 5.36 0.02 10.69
N LEU A 106 6.49 -0.05 11.40
CA LEU A 106 7.47 -1.14 11.35
C LEU A 106 7.26 -2.01 12.61
N GLY A 107 6.32 -2.95 12.50
CA GLY A 107 5.71 -3.65 13.62
C GLY A 107 6.17 -5.10 13.79
N GLY A 108 6.03 -5.62 15.01
CA GLY A 108 6.29 -7.01 15.33
C GLY A 108 5.09 -7.92 15.05
N THR A 109 5.33 -9.21 14.77
CA THR A 109 4.27 -10.24 14.63
C THR A 109 4.33 -11.32 15.70
N SER A 110 5.33 -11.30 16.58
CA SER A 110 5.57 -12.33 17.60
C SER A 110 5.78 -11.69 18.97
N TRP A 111 5.40 -12.44 20.01
CA TRP A 111 5.63 -12.14 21.42
C TRP A 111 6.97 -12.68 21.95
N GLN A 112 7.67 -13.47 21.13
CA GLN A 112 8.96 -14.04 21.51
C GLN A 112 10.08 -12.98 21.50
N GLU A 113 11.05 -13.17 22.39
CA GLU A 113 12.28 -12.39 22.36
C GLU A 113 13.07 -12.65 21.07
N GLY A 114 13.76 -11.62 20.56
CA GLY A 114 14.54 -11.68 19.33
C GLY A 114 14.05 -10.78 18.20
N LYS A 115 14.61 -11.01 17.00
CA LYS A 115 14.29 -10.26 15.78
C LYS A 115 12.84 -10.53 15.37
N ARG A 116 12.02 -9.49 15.38
CA ARG A 116 10.58 -9.57 15.13
C ARG A 116 10.02 -8.39 14.33
N HIS A 117 10.80 -7.34 14.15
CA HIS A 117 10.45 -6.18 13.35
C HIS A 117 11.21 -6.18 12.02
N PRO A 118 10.77 -5.40 11.02
CA PRO A 118 11.36 -5.41 9.68
C PRO A 118 12.79 -4.88 9.63
N THR A 119 13.50 -5.25 8.57
CA THR A 119 14.71 -4.57 8.10
C THR A 119 14.41 -3.93 6.74
N LEU A 120 14.64 -2.63 6.64
CA LEU A 120 14.61 -1.87 5.39
C LEU A 120 16.04 -1.67 4.92
N GLY A 121 16.30 -1.97 3.65
CA GLY A 121 17.53 -1.63 2.94
C GLY A 121 17.66 -0.13 2.72
N GLU A 122 18.54 0.26 1.80
CA GLU A 122 18.80 1.66 1.51
C GLU A 122 17.77 2.26 0.55
N ARG A 123 17.50 3.57 0.68
CA ARG A 123 16.63 4.36 -0.22
C ARG A 123 15.21 3.81 -0.37
N VAL A 124 14.74 3.05 0.63
CA VAL A 124 13.37 2.53 0.65
C VAL A 124 12.40 3.68 0.90
N VAL A 125 11.33 3.74 0.12
CA VAL A 125 10.23 4.71 0.31
C VAL A 125 9.01 3.98 0.81
N VAL A 126 8.47 4.40 1.95
CA VAL A 126 7.30 3.80 2.59
C VAL A 126 6.17 4.83 2.64
N GLY A 127 5.16 4.61 1.81
CA GLY A 127 3.98 5.47 1.67
C GLY A 127 3.15 5.60 2.94
N ALA A 128 2.32 6.64 2.97
CA ALA A 128 1.53 7.00 4.14
C ALA A 128 0.64 5.84 4.61
N GLY A 129 0.60 5.60 5.91
CA GLY A 129 -0.26 4.59 6.52
C GLY A 129 0.18 3.13 6.28
N ALA A 130 1.26 2.86 5.56
CA ALA A 130 1.70 1.49 5.29
C ALA A 130 2.12 0.74 6.56
N LYS A 131 1.86 -0.57 6.60
CA LYS A 131 2.18 -1.46 7.72
C LYS A 131 3.14 -2.54 7.23
N ILE A 132 4.35 -2.58 7.76
CA ILE A 132 5.36 -3.59 7.45
C ILE A 132 5.55 -4.41 8.72
N LEU A 133 5.14 -5.68 8.68
CA LEU A 133 4.94 -6.49 9.88
C LEU A 133 5.82 -7.75 9.85
N GLY A 134 6.56 -7.97 10.93
CA GLY A 134 7.38 -9.15 11.15
C GLY A 134 8.85 -8.96 10.78
N PRO A 135 9.69 -9.98 11.02
CA PRO A 135 11.13 -9.95 10.72
C PRO A 135 11.39 -10.16 9.22
N ILE A 136 10.82 -9.29 8.39
CA ILE A 136 10.94 -9.33 6.93
C ILE A 136 11.94 -8.30 6.42
N MET A 137 12.55 -8.61 5.28
CA MET A 137 13.50 -7.76 4.57
C MET A 137 12.81 -7.02 3.42
N ILE A 138 12.98 -5.69 3.39
CA ILE A 138 12.61 -4.83 2.27
C ILE A 138 13.91 -4.41 1.59
N GLY A 139 14.16 -4.90 0.38
CA GLY A 139 15.40 -4.64 -0.34
C GLY A 139 15.56 -3.18 -0.78
N ASP A 140 16.79 -2.83 -1.17
CA ASP A 140 17.17 -1.47 -1.56
C ASP A 140 16.29 -0.91 -2.68
N ASP A 141 16.03 0.39 -2.65
CA ASP A 141 15.24 1.12 -3.66
C ASP A 141 13.80 0.62 -3.82
N ALA A 142 13.31 -0.23 -2.92
CA ALA A 142 11.93 -0.67 -2.92
C ALA A 142 10.97 0.45 -2.52
N ARG A 143 9.73 0.37 -3.02
CA ARG A 143 8.66 1.33 -2.74
C ARG A 143 7.46 0.60 -2.17
N ILE A 144 7.00 1.01 -1.00
CA ILE A 144 5.78 0.48 -0.39
C ILE A 144 4.69 1.53 -0.58
N GLY A 145 3.59 1.15 -1.21
CA GLY A 145 2.45 2.01 -1.46
C GLY A 145 1.72 2.39 -0.17
N SER A 146 0.99 3.50 -0.22
CA SER A 146 0.19 3.97 0.90
C SER A 146 -0.82 2.91 1.34
N ASN A 147 -1.03 2.79 2.65
CA ASN A 147 -1.89 1.80 3.31
C ASN A 147 -1.60 0.32 2.96
N ALA A 148 -0.50 0.01 2.28
CA ALA A 148 -0.15 -1.38 1.99
C ALA A 148 0.20 -2.14 3.28
N VAL A 149 -0.18 -3.42 3.35
CA VAL A 149 0.16 -4.30 4.49
C VAL A 149 1.14 -5.37 4.04
N VAL A 150 2.42 -5.18 4.34
CA VAL A 150 3.52 -6.02 3.88
C VAL A 150 3.90 -7.03 4.96
N VAL A 151 3.73 -8.32 4.64
CA VAL A 151 3.99 -9.45 5.56
C VAL A 151 4.98 -10.46 4.99
N LYS A 152 5.63 -10.13 3.86
CA LYS A 152 6.62 -10.97 3.17
C LYS A 152 7.79 -10.11 2.71
N ASN A 153 8.94 -10.76 2.52
CA ASN A 153 10.13 -10.10 1.97
C ASN A 153 9.84 -9.47 0.62
N VAL A 154 10.41 -8.28 0.39
CA VAL A 154 10.27 -7.51 -0.84
C VAL A 154 11.63 -7.39 -1.50
N PRO A 155 11.82 -7.87 -2.73
CA PRO A 155 13.07 -7.66 -3.46
C PRO A 155 13.34 -6.17 -3.71
N GLY A 156 14.61 -5.80 -3.85
CA GLY A 156 14.99 -4.42 -4.16
C GLY A 156 14.42 -3.92 -5.50
N SER A 157 14.26 -2.61 -5.61
CA SER A 157 13.71 -1.91 -6.79
C SER A 157 12.29 -2.36 -7.20
N LYS A 158 11.55 -3.00 -6.29
CA LYS A 158 10.15 -3.40 -6.51
C LYS A 158 9.19 -2.45 -5.81
N THR A 159 8.00 -2.31 -6.38
CA THR A 159 6.89 -1.58 -5.75
C THR A 159 5.87 -2.57 -5.21
N VAL A 160 5.41 -2.37 -3.98
CA VAL A 160 4.41 -3.21 -3.32
C VAL A 160 3.19 -2.39 -2.95
N VAL A 161 1.99 -2.86 -3.29
CA VAL A 161 0.72 -2.18 -2.99
C VAL A 161 -0.34 -3.18 -2.50
N GLY A 162 -1.39 -2.66 -1.86
CA GLY A 162 -2.57 -3.45 -1.47
C GLY A 162 -2.48 -4.13 -0.10
N ILE A 163 -3.57 -4.82 0.26
CA ILE A 163 -3.75 -5.53 1.52
C ILE A 163 -4.25 -6.96 1.21
N PRO A 164 -3.43 -8.01 1.37
CA PRO A 164 -2.00 -7.96 1.68
C PRO A 164 -1.17 -7.41 0.52
N GLY A 165 -0.01 -6.83 0.84
CA GLY A 165 0.90 -6.20 -0.10
C GLY A 165 1.45 -7.18 -1.13
N ARG A 166 1.34 -6.82 -2.41
CA ARG A 166 1.86 -7.60 -3.56
C ARG A 166 2.78 -6.75 -4.44
N VAL A 167 3.80 -7.38 -5.01
CA VAL A 167 4.73 -6.73 -5.94
C VAL A 167 4.00 -6.41 -7.24
N VAL A 168 4.00 -5.14 -7.64
CA VAL A 168 3.46 -4.67 -8.93
C VAL A 168 4.36 -5.17 -10.05
N LYS A 169 3.82 -6.02 -10.93
CA LYS A 169 4.46 -6.39 -12.20
C LYS A 169 4.19 -5.30 -13.24
N LYS A 170 5.18 -5.01 -14.09
CA LYS A 170 4.94 -4.19 -15.29
C LYS A 170 3.93 -4.91 -16.17
N LYS A 171 2.83 -4.23 -16.53
CA LYS A 171 1.79 -4.76 -17.41
C LYS A 171 2.41 -5.25 -18.73
N SER A 172 2.09 -6.48 -19.11
CA SER A 172 2.32 -7.06 -20.42
C SER A 172 1.27 -6.57 -21.43
N ASP A 173 1.55 -6.71 -22.72
CA ASP A 173 0.60 -6.33 -23.80
C ASP A 173 -0.72 -7.12 -23.73
N ALA A 174 -0.69 -8.34 -23.17
CA ALA A 174 -1.87 -9.15 -22.92
C ALA A 174 -2.75 -8.60 -21.78
N GLU A 175 -2.15 -8.03 -20.73
CA GLU A 175 -2.87 -7.37 -19.63
C GLU A 175 -3.47 -6.03 -20.06
N HIS A 176 -2.87 -5.35 -21.04
CA HIS A 176 -3.45 -4.18 -21.68
C HIS A 176 -4.76 -4.50 -22.42
N LYS A 177 -4.82 -5.67 -23.08
CA LYS A 177 -6.03 -6.13 -23.76
C LYS A 177 -7.13 -6.54 -22.76
N ARG A 178 -6.77 -7.14 -21.63
CA ARG A 178 -7.70 -7.50 -20.55
C ARG A 178 -8.25 -6.28 -19.81
N ALA A 179 -7.41 -5.26 -19.56
CA ALA A 179 -7.86 -3.99 -18.99
C ALA A 179 -8.91 -3.30 -19.89
N LYS A 180 -8.68 -3.25 -21.22
CA LYS A 180 -9.67 -2.75 -22.19
C LYS A 180 -10.96 -3.59 -22.25
N MET A 181 -10.91 -4.85 -21.84
CA MET A 181 -12.07 -5.74 -21.77
C MET A 181 -12.87 -5.53 -20.47
N ALA A 182 -12.18 -5.31 -19.34
CA ALA A 182 -12.80 -4.94 -18.07
C ALA A 182 -13.44 -3.54 -18.11
N GLU A 183 -12.78 -2.58 -18.76
CA GLU A 183 -13.31 -1.25 -19.08
C GLU A 183 -14.61 -1.34 -19.90
N LYS A 184 -14.69 -2.31 -20.82
CA LYS A 184 -15.89 -2.56 -21.63
C LYS A 184 -17.07 -3.16 -20.85
N ILE A 185 -16.80 -3.74 -19.68
CA ILE A 185 -17.78 -4.38 -18.79
C ILE A 185 -18.23 -3.41 -17.66
N GLY A 186 -17.67 -2.20 -17.58
CA GLY A 186 -18.10 -1.17 -16.63
C GLY A 186 -17.73 -1.45 -15.18
N PHE A 187 -16.77 -2.36 -14.92
CA PHE A 187 -16.30 -2.63 -13.57
C PHE A 187 -15.03 -1.82 -13.29
N ASP A 188 -15.20 -0.58 -12.84
CA ASP A 188 -14.08 0.26 -12.38
C ASP A 188 -14.15 0.40 -10.85
N ALA A 189 -13.61 -0.60 -10.14
CA ALA A 189 -13.50 -0.55 -8.70
C ALA A 189 -12.27 0.28 -8.30
N TYR A 190 -12.52 1.50 -7.83
CA TYR A 190 -11.51 2.41 -7.30
C TYR A 190 -10.58 1.70 -6.31
N GLY A 191 -9.28 1.59 -6.65
CA GLY A 191 -8.25 1.12 -5.73
C GLY A 191 -7.72 -0.31 -5.89
N ILE A 192 -8.08 -1.04 -6.95
CA ILE A 192 -7.54 -2.39 -7.22
C ILE A 192 -6.64 -2.33 -8.47
N THR A 193 -5.39 -2.78 -8.34
CA THR A 193 -4.49 -2.85 -9.50
C THR A 193 -5.02 -3.91 -10.48
N ALA A 194 -5.23 -3.51 -11.74
CA ALA A 194 -5.63 -4.31 -12.91
C ALA A 194 -4.65 -5.44 -13.32
N ASN A 195 -3.98 -6.06 -12.35
CA ASN A 195 -2.97 -7.08 -12.53
C ASN A 195 -3.45 -8.46 -12.05
N GLY A 196 -4.76 -8.75 -12.03
CA GLY A 196 -5.29 -10.12 -12.04
C GLY A 196 -4.70 -11.08 -11.00
N ASP A 197 -4.14 -10.57 -9.90
CA ASP A 197 -3.42 -11.31 -8.86
C ASP A 197 -4.22 -11.28 -7.55
N ASP A 198 -5.35 -10.58 -7.53
CA ASP A 198 -6.34 -10.64 -6.44
C ASP A 198 -7.19 -11.92 -6.58
N PRO A 199 -7.22 -12.81 -5.56
CA PRO A 199 -8.07 -14.00 -5.58
C PRO A 199 -9.56 -13.68 -5.70
N ILE A 200 -10.02 -12.52 -5.21
CA ILE A 200 -11.40 -12.06 -5.36
C ILE A 200 -11.64 -11.64 -6.82
N GLU A 201 -10.74 -10.87 -7.43
CA GLU A 201 -10.81 -10.50 -8.85
C GLU A 201 -10.79 -11.74 -9.75
N LYS A 202 -9.92 -12.73 -9.47
CA LYS A 202 -9.92 -14.02 -10.19
C LYS A 202 -11.23 -14.79 -10.01
N ALA A 203 -11.79 -14.79 -8.80
CA ALA A 203 -13.07 -15.43 -8.55
C ALA A 203 -14.19 -14.72 -9.31
N ILE A 204 -14.23 -13.39 -9.31
CA ILE A 204 -15.20 -12.58 -10.05
C ILE A 204 -15.06 -12.81 -11.56
N TYR A 205 -13.87 -12.72 -12.14
CA TYR A 205 -13.68 -13.00 -13.57
C TYR A 205 -14.00 -14.45 -13.92
N SER A 206 -13.63 -15.42 -13.08
CA SER A 206 -13.99 -16.82 -13.32
C SER A 206 -15.49 -17.06 -13.22
N LEU A 207 -16.21 -16.30 -12.39
CA LEU A 207 -17.67 -16.33 -12.32
C LEU A 207 -18.28 -15.67 -13.57
N LEU A 208 -17.75 -14.55 -14.03
CA LEU A 208 -18.20 -13.88 -15.25
C LEU A 208 -18.00 -14.76 -16.49
N ASP A 209 -16.82 -15.37 -16.63
CA ASP A 209 -16.53 -16.34 -17.71
C ASP A 209 -17.50 -17.54 -17.65
N HIS A 210 -17.82 -18.01 -16.44
CA HIS A 210 -18.76 -19.11 -16.26
C HIS A 210 -20.20 -18.72 -16.64
N ILE A 211 -20.64 -17.51 -16.26
CA ILE A 211 -21.96 -16.97 -16.60
C ILE A 211 -22.10 -16.83 -18.11
N GLN A 212 -21.11 -16.26 -18.80
CA GLN A 212 -21.14 -16.14 -20.26
C GLN A 212 -21.23 -17.51 -20.95
N ALA A 213 -20.43 -18.48 -20.48
CA ALA A 213 -20.49 -19.84 -21.01
C ALA A 213 -21.83 -20.55 -20.69
N GLN A 214 -22.49 -20.19 -19.59
CA GLN A 214 -23.84 -20.65 -19.28
C GLN A 214 -24.87 -19.99 -20.20
N ASP A 215 -24.79 -18.69 -20.44
CA ASP A 215 -25.69 -17.95 -21.34
C ASP A 215 -25.64 -18.51 -22.76
N GLU A 216 -24.44 -18.77 -23.29
CA GLU A 216 -24.27 -19.41 -24.60
C GLU A 216 -24.89 -20.81 -24.65
N LYS A 217 -24.69 -21.62 -23.59
CA LYS A 217 -25.30 -22.96 -23.49
C LYS A 217 -26.82 -22.89 -23.41
N ILE A 218 -27.37 -21.95 -22.63
CA ILE A 218 -28.81 -21.74 -22.48
C ILE A 218 -29.40 -21.30 -23.83
N ALA A 219 -28.77 -20.36 -24.54
CA ALA A 219 -29.20 -19.93 -25.87
C ALA A 219 -29.24 -21.10 -26.87
N LEU A 220 -28.19 -21.93 -26.89
CA LEU A 220 -28.13 -23.13 -27.73
C LEU A 220 -29.21 -24.16 -27.36
N LEU A 221 -29.42 -24.41 -26.07
CA LEU A 221 -30.46 -25.32 -25.58
C LEU A 221 -31.85 -24.81 -25.96
N SER A 222 -32.14 -23.53 -25.74
CA SER A 222 -33.40 -22.89 -26.11
C SER A 222 -33.67 -23.02 -27.61
N HIS A 223 -32.66 -22.80 -28.46
CA HIS A 223 -32.79 -22.98 -29.90
C HIS A 223 -33.05 -24.45 -30.32
N GLN A 224 -32.45 -25.43 -29.64
CA GLN A 224 -32.73 -26.85 -29.89
C GLN A 224 -34.13 -27.26 -29.41
N VAL A 225 -34.58 -26.74 -28.27
CA VAL A 225 -35.94 -26.97 -27.73
C VAL A 225 -37.00 -26.39 -28.68
N GLN A 226 -36.78 -25.19 -29.22
CA GLN A 226 -37.66 -24.61 -30.24
C GLN A 226 -37.74 -25.49 -31.51
N LYS A 227 -36.61 -26.02 -31.99
CA LYS A 227 -36.60 -26.95 -33.13
C LYS A 227 -37.38 -28.24 -32.90
N LEU A 228 -37.49 -28.68 -31.65
CA LEU A 228 -38.26 -29.86 -31.24
C LEU A 228 -39.74 -29.54 -30.97
N GLY A 229 -40.18 -28.30 -31.19
CA GLY A 229 -41.57 -27.86 -31.02
C GLY A 229 -41.91 -27.34 -29.61
N GLY A 230 -40.90 -27.08 -28.77
CA GLY A 230 -41.10 -26.42 -27.48
C GLY A 230 -41.35 -24.91 -27.62
N GLU A 231 -42.16 -24.35 -26.72
CA GLU A 231 -42.40 -22.91 -26.66
C GLU A 231 -41.13 -22.14 -26.23
N ALA A 232 -40.97 -20.92 -26.74
CA ALA A 232 -39.87 -20.06 -26.33
C ALA A 232 -40.05 -19.65 -24.86
N VAL A 233 -39.03 -19.90 -24.03
CA VAL A 233 -38.99 -19.42 -22.66
C VAL A 233 -38.45 -17.99 -22.68
N ASP A 234 -39.34 -17.02 -22.55
CA ASP A 234 -38.99 -15.60 -22.41
C ASP A 234 -39.04 -15.22 -20.93
N LEU A 235 -37.91 -15.41 -20.24
CA LEU A 235 -37.72 -14.99 -18.85
C LEU A 235 -37.06 -13.61 -18.88
N ALA A 236 -37.78 -12.61 -18.38
CA ALA A 236 -37.21 -11.28 -18.19
C ALA A 236 -36.02 -11.37 -17.22
N MET A 237 -34.84 -11.01 -17.70
CA MET A 237 -33.65 -10.90 -16.86
C MET A 237 -33.80 -9.68 -15.94
N PRO A 238 -33.42 -9.79 -14.66
CA PRO A 238 -33.41 -8.65 -13.76
C PRO A 238 -32.45 -7.57 -14.29
N ASP A 239 -32.89 -6.32 -14.22
CA ASP A 239 -32.12 -5.16 -14.68
C ASP A 239 -30.87 -4.97 -13.83
N LEU A 240 -29.74 -4.69 -14.48
CA LEU A 240 -28.46 -4.40 -13.83
C LEU A 240 -28.30 -2.92 -13.46
N ALA A 241 -29.33 -2.09 -13.68
CA ALA A 241 -29.33 -0.67 -13.31
C ALA A 241 -28.97 -0.42 -11.82
N GLU A 242 -29.34 -1.33 -10.92
CA GLU A 242 -28.98 -1.22 -9.48
C GLU A 242 -27.55 -1.68 -9.15
N ALA A 243 -26.83 -2.29 -10.09
CA ALA A 243 -25.45 -2.76 -9.90
C ALA A 243 -24.38 -1.68 -10.18
N VAL A 244 -24.80 -0.47 -10.55
CA VAL A 244 -23.92 0.68 -10.79
C VAL A 244 -23.57 1.34 -9.46
N LEU A 245 -22.29 1.35 -9.10
CA LEU A 245 -21.82 1.92 -7.84
C LEU A 245 -21.95 3.45 -7.80
N GLU A 246 -21.78 4.12 -8.95
CA GLU A 246 -21.92 5.57 -9.09
C GLU A 246 -22.80 5.92 -10.31
N PRO A 247 -24.13 6.02 -10.14
CA PRO A 247 -25.09 6.26 -11.23
C PRO A 247 -24.88 7.58 -11.99
N ASP A 248 -24.21 8.54 -11.34
CA ASP A 248 -23.96 9.89 -11.88
C ASP A 248 -22.65 9.99 -12.68
N ASP A 249 -21.85 8.92 -12.77
CA ASP A 249 -20.64 8.88 -13.59
C ASP A 249 -21.00 8.63 -15.08
N PRO A 250 -20.75 9.60 -15.97
CA PRO A 250 -21.10 9.50 -17.39
C PRO A 250 -20.33 8.43 -18.17
N GLU A 251 -19.16 7.97 -17.69
CA GLU A 251 -18.42 6.86 -18.29
C GLU A 251 -19.03 5.51 -17.91
N GLN A 252 -19.38 5.30 -16.63
CA GLN A 252 -20.04 4.06 -16.18
C GLN A 252 -21.47 3.92 -16.74
N ALA A 253 -22.22 5.02 -16.83
CA ALA A 253 -23.58 5.03 -17.38
C ALA A 253 -23.64 4.74 -18.90
N SER A 254 -22.51 4.86 -19.62
CA SER A 254 -22.46 4.65 -21.06
C SER A 254 -22.71 3.19 -21.49
N HIS A 255 -22.49 2.23 -20.59
CA HIS A 255 -22.63 0.79 -20.84
C HIS A 255 -24.09 0.28 -20.70
N LEU A 256 -25.00 1.09 -20.16
CA LEU A 256 -26.43 0.77 -19.99
C LEU A 256 -27.26 0.90 -21.27
N LYS A 257 -26.68 1.36 -22.39
CA LYS A 257 -27.39 1.36 -23.67
C LYS A 257 -27.52 -0.07 -24.18
N THR A 258 -28.66 -0.69 -23.85
CA THR A 258 -29.15 -1.92 -24.44
C THR A 258 -28.96 -1.85 -25.96
N LYS A 259 -28.06 -2.68 -26.49
CA LYS A 259 -28.14 -3.01 -27.91
C LYS A 259 -29.40 -3.86 -28.04
N ASP A 260 -30.43 -3.28 -28.63
CA ASP A 260 -31.57 -4.03 -29.13
C ASP A 260 -31.02 -5.13 -30.05
N TYR A 261 -31.06 -6.38 -29.59
CA TYR A 261 -30.68 -7.56 -30.37
C TYR A 261 -31.80 -7.93 -31.36
N ASN A 262 -32.38 -6.93 -32.03
CA ASN A 262 -33.37 -7.08 -33.08
C ASN A 262 -33.10 -6.07 -34.20
N SER A 263 -32.04 -6.32 -34.97
CA SER A 263 -31.86 -5.82 -36.34
C SER A 263 -30.97 -6.77 -37.13
#